data_AF-A0A6C0M2M5-F1
#
_entry.id   AF-A0A6C0M2M5-F1
#
_cell.length_a   1.000
_cell.length_b   1.000
_cell.length_c   1.000
_cell.angle_alpha   90.00
_cell.angle_beta   90.00
_cell.angle_gamma   90.00
#
_symmetry.space_group_name_H-M   'P 1'
#
loop_
_entity.id
_entity.type
_entity.pdbx_description
1 polymer ?
#
loop_
_entity_poly.entity_id
_entity_poly.type
_entity_poly.pdbx_seq_one_letter_code
_entity_poly.pdbx_strand_id
1 'polypeptide(L)'
;MCYSRESSLKTSLVSGAAIVYLLMSGIPHFQWLGVALFGWCAMQFDEFLLWSENPREGCTETNKLITATLIPLAVFLQGVTAMLGAFFVYPASTLKPYAIGWVVLSAATVYAMHFHNPDKLCTTLTKEGHLNWARTSDWSHIPLTRISMGYYYWAFVIFLPLLYLWNRSLLFLAALTTLPAIGFYYGQTTDSGASIWCYYTSWSSAIAALGLFLKQAGIYDVLRAP
;
A
#
# COMPACT_ATOMS: atom_id res chain seq x y z
N MET A 1 3.85 -14.41 0.83
CA MET A 1 4.25 -13.35 1.78
C MET A 1 5.62 -12.85 1.37
N CYS A 2 5.87 -11.54 1.37
CA CYS A 2 7.07 -10.91 0.78
C CYS A 2 8.29 -11.00 1.72
N TYR A 3 8.56 -12.20 2.22
CA TYR A 3 9.69 -12.50 3.10
C TYR A 3 10.92 -12.98 2.33
N SER A 4 10.89 -12.85 0.99
CA SER A 4 11.97 -13.25 0.11
C SER A 4 11.89 -12.48 -1.20
N ARG A 5 13.05 -12.39 -1.88
CA ARG A 5 13.18 -11.85 -3.23
C ARG A 5 12.16 -12.42 -4.20
N GLU A 6 12.01 -13.75 -4.22
CA GLU A 6 11.10 -14.45 -5.13
C GLU A 6 9.64 -14.07 -4.88
N SER A 7 9.24 -14.07 -3.60
CA SER A 7 7.87 -13.71 -3.24
C SER A 7 7.53 -12.25 -3.54
N SER A 8 8.46 -11.31 -3.31
CA SER A 8 8.27 -9.90 -3.64
C SER A 8 8.12 -9.70 -5.14
N LEU A 9 8.99 -10.32 -5.94
CA LEU A 9 8.91 -10.28 -7.40
C LEU A 9 7.59 -10.85 -7.93
N LYS A 10 7.18 -12.03 -7.47
CA LYS A 10 5.91 -12.65 -7.89
C LYS A 10 4.71 -11.76 -7.58
N THR A 11 4.65 -11.21 -6.36
CA THR A 11 3.58 -10.30 -5.98
C THR A 11 3.56 -9.05 -6.88
N SER A 12 4.70 -8.39 -7.07
CA SER A 12 4.79 -7.21 -7.93
C SER A 12 4.34 -7.49 -9.37
N LEU A 13 4.73 -8.64 -9.94
CA LEU A 13 4.34 -9.01 -11.31
C LEU A 13 2.83 -9.32 -11.42
N VAL A 14 2.30 -10.14 -10.50
CA VAL A 14 0.88 -10.51 -10.52
C VAL A 14 -0.01 -9.29 -10.27
N SER A 15 0.33 -8.48 -9.27
CA SER A 15 -0.36 -7.22 -9.00
C SER A 15 -0.22 -6.24 -10.15
N GLY A 16 0.97 -6.13 -10.75
CA GLY A 16 1.19 -5.32 -11.96
C GLY A 16 0.28 -5.70 -13.12
N ALA A 17 0.14 -7.00 -13.41
CA ALA A 17 -0.77 -7.49 -14.44
C ALA A 17 -2.23 -7.16 -14.12
N ALA A 18 -2.67 -7.34 -12.87
CA ALA A 18 -4.00 -6.95 -12.42
C ALA A 18 -4.25 -5.44 -12.55
N ILE A 19 -3.27 -4.61 -12.18
CA ILE A 19 -3.33 -3.14 -12.30
C ILE A 19 -3.52 -2.74 -13.76
N VAL A 20 -2.71 -3.29 -14.68
CA VAL A 20 -2.85 -3.01 -16.12
C VAL A 20 -4.24 -3.41 -16.62
N TYR A 21 -4.71 -4.61 -16.26
CA TYR A 21 -6.04 -5.08 -16.63
C TYR A 21 -7.17 -4.14 -16.13
N LEU A 22 -7.07 -3.70 -14.89
CA LEU A 22 -8.02 -2.75 -14.28
C LEU A 22 -8.01 -1.39 -14.98
N LEU A 23 -6.82 -0.84 -15.26
CA LEU A 23 -6.65 0.46 -15.90
C LEU A 23 -7.14 0.46 -17.36
N MET A 24 -7.00 -0.67 -18.06
CA MET A 24 -7.46 -0.83 -19.45
C MET A 24 -8.97 -1.11 -19.58
N SER A 25 -9.68 -1.30 -18.48
CA SER A 25 -11.09 -1.71 -18.50
C SER A 25 -12.06 -0.70 -19.11
N GLY A 26 -11.71 0.59 -19.11
CA GLY A 26 -12.62 1.69 -19.45
C GLY A 26 -13.76 1.90 -18.45
N ILE A 27 -13.74 1.19 -17.31
CA ILE A 27 -14.76 1.32 -16.26
C ILE A 27 -14.17 2.16 -15.11
N PRO A 28 -14.67 3.39 -14.86
CA PRO A 28 -14.08 4.33 -13.93
C PRO A 28 -13.71 3.78 -12.55
N HIS A 29 -14.62 3.01 -11.93
CA HIS A 29 -14.39 2.42 -10.61
C HIS A 29 -13.28 1.37 -10.58
N PHE A 30 -13.09 0.61 -11.66
CA PHE A 30 -11.98 -0.34 -11.75
C PHE A 30 -10.67 0.37 -12.07
N GLN A 31 -10.70 1.43 -12.89
CA GLN A 31 -9.52 2.27 -13.13
C GLN A 31 -9.05 2.95 -11.84
N TRP A 32 -9.99 3.43 -11.01
CA TRP A 32 -9.69 3.92 -9.67
C TRP A 32 -8.95 2.86 -8.85
N LEU A 33 -9.51 1.64 -8.74
CA LEU A 33 -8.84 0.56 -8.02
C LEU A 33 -7.46 0.24 -8.59
N GLY A 34 -7.28 0.29 -9.91
CA GLY A 34 -5.98 0.13 -10.56
C GLY A 34 -4.95 1.17 -10.10
N VAL A 35 -5.34 2.44 -10.01
CA VAL A 35 -4.46 3.50 -9.49
C VAL A 35 -4.13 3.28 -8.01
N ALA A 36 -5.13 2.96 -7.18
CA ALA A 36 -4.90 2.69 -5.75
C ALA A 36 -3.92 1.51 -5.55
N LEU A 37 -4.14 0.42 -6.30
CA LEU A 37 -3.29 -0.77 -6.26
C LEU A 37 -1.87 -0.49 -6.75
N PHE A 38 -1.67 0.43 -7.69
CA PHE A 38 -0.33 0.85 -8.13
C PHE A 38 0.49 1.41 -6.96
N GLY A 39 -0.09 2.32 -6.16
CA GLY A 39 0.61 2.85 -5.00
C GLY A 39 0.89 1.78 -3.94
N TRP A 40 -0.03 0.83 -3.74
CA TRP A 40 0.17 -0.28 -2.81
C TRP A 40 1.27 -1.23 -3.28
N CYS A 41 1.30 -1.54 -4.57
CA CYS A 41 2.25 -2.45 -5.20
C CYS A 41 3.69 -1.91 -5.26
N ALA A 42 3.87 -0.58 -5.24
CA ALA A 42 5.19 0.04 -5.25
C ALA A 42 6.09 -0.52 -4.12
N MET A 43 5.53 -0.72 -2.93
CA MET A 43 6.27 -1.26 -1.80
C MET A 43 6.81 -2.67 -2.04
N GLN A 44 6.06 -3.54 -2.72
CA GLN A 44 6.54 -4.90 -3.01
C GLN A 44 7.69 -4.90 -4.03
N PHE A 45 7.71 -3.91 -4.93
CA PHE A 45 8.84 -3.73 -5.82
C PHE A 45 10.08 -3.26 -5.06
N ASP A 46 9.93 -2.31 -4.13
CA ASP A 46 11.03 -1.85 -3.28
C ASP A 46 11.56 -2.97 -2.39
N GLU A 47 10.69 -3.79 -1.80
CA GLU A 47 11.10 -4.97 -1.04
C GLU A 47 11.87 -5.97 -1.91
N PHE A 48 11.50 -6.17 -3.18
CA PHE A 48 12.26 -7.01 -4.11
C PHE A 48 13.68 -6.47 -4.32
N LEU A 49 13.83 -5.16 -4.49
CA LEU A 49 15.14 -4.53 -4.64
C LEU A 49 15.96 -4.68 -3.36
N LEU A 50 15.36 -4.40 -2.20
CA LEU A 50 16.02 -4.57 -0.90
C LEU A 50 16.47 -6.02 -0.66
N TRP A 51 15.63 -7.00 -0.95
CA TRP A 51 15.99 -8.41 -0.86
C TRP A 51 17.14 -8.80 -1.81
N SER A 52 17.28 -8.10 -2.94
CA SER A 52 18.37 -8.34 -3.89
C SER A 52 19.72 -7.81 -3.39
N GLU A 53 19.71 -6.86 -2.46
CA GLU A 53 20.90 -6.30 -1.80
C GLU A 53 21.39 -7.14 -0.59
N ASN A 54 20.79 -8.31 -0.37
CA ASN A 54 21.13 -9.23 0.72
C ASN A 54 21.22 -8.57 2.12
N PRO A 55 20.09 -8.11 2.68
CA PRO A 55 20.05 -7.36 3.94
C PRO A 55 20.43 -8.21 5.18
N ARG A 56 20.77 -9.49 4.99
CA ARG A 56 21.34 -10.39 6.00
C ARG A 56 22.83 -10.16 6.24
N GLU A 57 23.56 -9.84 5.17
CA GLU A 57 25.02 -9.77 5.20
C GLU A 57 25.54 -8.36 5.53
N GLY A 58 24.69 -7.35 5.42
CA GLY A 58 25.03 -5.99 5.82
C GLY A 58 24.22 -4.93 5.10
N CYS A 59 24.77 -3.73 5.06
CA CYS A 59 24.14 -2.55 4.50
C CYS A 59 24.93 -2.00 3.32
N THR A 60 24.47 -2.25 2.10
CA THR A 60 25.07 -1.69 0.87
C THR A 60 24.64 -0.23 0.66
N GLU A 61 25.38 0.53 -0.14
CA GLU A 61 24.99 1.90 -0.52
C GLU A 61 23.66 1.92 -1.30
N THR A 62 23.40 0.89 -2.12
CA THR A 62 22.13 0.71 -2.81
C THR A 62 20.98 0.51 -1.81
N ASN A 63 21.16 -0.33 -0.78
CA ASN A 63 20.16 -0.50 0.28
C ASN A 63 19.87 0.84 0.98
N LYS A 64 20.91 1.63 1.29
CA LYS A 64 20.73 2.96 1.88
C LYS A 64 19.94 3.89 0.97
N LEU A 65 20.28 3.91 -0.31
CA LEU A 65 19.58 4.72 -1.31
C LEU A 65 18.10 4.33 -1.41
N ILE A 66 17.79 3.03 -1.54
CA ILE A 66 16.42 2.53 -1.61
C ILE A 66 15.65 2.90 -0.33
N THR A 67 16.25 2.67 0.84
CA THR A 67 15.65 2.97 2.14
C THR A 67 15.37 4.46 2.31
N ALA A 68 16.27 5.34 1.85
CA ALA A 68 16.12 6.78 2.01
C ALA A 68 15.22 7.44 0.94
N THR A 69 14.97 6.78 -0.19
CA THR A 69 14.25 7.39 -1.33
C THR A 69 13.01 6.62 -1.74
N LEU A 70 13.17 5.38 -2.21
CA LEU A 70 12.08 4.59 -2.77
C LEU A 70 11.05 4.19 -1.69
N ILE A 71 11.51 3.76 -0.51
CA ILE A 71 10.60 3.40 0.58
C ILE A 71 9.67 4.58 0.96
N PRO A 72 10.19 5.78 1.31
CA PRO A 72 9.33 6.94 1.56
C PRO A 72 8.43 7.31 0.38
N LEU A 73 8.91 7.15 -0.86
CA LEU A 73 8.10 7.39 -2.06
C LEU A 73 6.95 6.39 -2.18
N ALA A 74 7.20 5.09 -1.99
CA ALA A 74 6.17 4.06 -2.03
C ALA A 74 5.16 4.26 -0.91
N VAL A 75 5.60 4.57 0.32
CA VAL A 75 4.69 4.94 1.41
C VAL A 75 3.86 6.16 0.98
N PHE A 76 4.46 7.25 0.50
CA PHE A 76 3.70 8.40 0.01
C PHE A 76 2.66 8.04 -1.06
N LEU A 77 3.03 7.21 -2.04
CA LEU A 77 2.13 6.73 -3.09
C LEU A 77 0.97 5.90 -2.54
N GLN A 78 1.17 5.08 -1.50
CA GLN A 78 0.09 4.33 -0.85
C GLN A 78 -1.02 5.24 -0.34
N GLY A 79 -0.66 6.36 0.29
CA GLY A 79 -1.63 7.31 0.85
C GLY A 79 -2.34 8.16 -0.22
N VAL A 80 -1.64 8.49 -1.32
CA VAL A 80 -2.13 9.45 -2.31
C VAL A 80 -2.90 8.80 -3.46
N THR A 81 -2.48 7.63 -3.93
CA THR A 81 -3.02 7.03 -5.16
C THR A 81 -4.50 6.64 -5.05
N ALA A 82 -4.96 6.21 -3.89
CA ALA A 82 -6.38 5.99 -3.64
C ALA A 82 -7.21 7.27 -3.80
N MET A 83 -6.68 8.45 -3.44
CA MET A 83 -7.36 9.72 -3.68
C MET A 83 -7.28 10.14 -5.16
N LEU A 84 -6.13 9.94 -5.81
CA LEU A 84 -5.96 10.28 -7.24
C LEU A 84 -6.86 9.44 -8.15
N GLY A 85 -7.05 8.16 -7.85
CA GLY A 85 -7.93 7.31 -8.65
C GLY A 85 -9.40 7.77 -8.63
N ALA A 86 -9.84 8.50 -7.59
CA ALA A 86 -11.19 9.03 -7.53
C ALA A 86 -11.51 10.03 -8.67
N PHE A 87 -10.49 10.63 -9.30
CA PHE A 87 -10.67 11.50 -10.47
C PHE A 87 -11.19 10.77 -11.72
N PHE A 88 -11.14 9.43 -11.76
CA PHE A 88 -11.84 8.67 -12.80
C PHE A 88 -13.37 8.74 -12.65
N VAL A 89 -13.86 8.91 -11.41
CA VAL A 89 -15.29 8.85 -11.08
C VAL A 89 -15.89 10.24 -10.90
N TYR A 90 -15.13 11.18 -10.33
CA TYR A 90 -15.63 12.51 -9.96
C TYR A 90 -14.92 13.63 -10.72
N PRO A 91 -15.62 14.75 -10.99
CA PRO A 91 -15.01 15.92 -11.60
C PRO A 91 -13.88 16.50 -10.75
N ALA A 92 -12.83 17.00 -11.41
CA ALA A 92 -11.69 17.60 -10.75
C ALA A 92 -12.05 18.81 -9.87
N SER A 93 -13.05 19.61 -10.27
CA SER A 93 -13.53 20.76 -9.50
C SER A 93 -14.06 20.37 -8.12
N THR A 94 -14.65 19.18 -8.00
CA THR A 94 -15.17 18.64 -6.73
C THR A 94 -14.05 18.10 -5.85
N LEU A 95 -13.08 17.37 -6.42
CA LEU A 95 -12.06 16.66 -5.65
C LEU A 95 -10.81 17.48 -5.34
N LYS A 96 -10.49 18.51 -6.12
CA LYS A 96 -9.23 19.27 -6.01
C LYS A 96 -8.85 19.70 -4.59
N PRO A 97 -9.72 20.35 -3.79
CA PRO A 97 -9.34 20.76 -2.43
C PRO A 97 -9.04 19.56 -1.52
N TYR A 98 -9.85 18.50 -1.60
CA TYR A 98 -9.63 17.26 -0.84
C TYR A 98 -8.33 16.58 -1.25
N ALA A 99 -8.04 16.54 -2.56
CA ALA A 99 -6.84 15.88 -3.09
C ALA A 99 -5.57 16.61 -2.66
N ILE A 100 -5.57 17.95 -2.69
CA ILE A 100 -4.45 18.76 -2.19
C ILE A 100 -4.25 18.51 -0.70
N GLY A 101 -5.33 18.57 0.10
CA GLY A 101 -5.25 18.29 1.53
C GLY A 101 -4.71 16.89 1.82
N TRP A 102 -5.14 15.88 1.05
CA TRP A 102 -4.69 14.50 1.21
C TRP A 102 -3.22 14.29 0.84
N VAL A 103 -2.75 14.95 -0.22
CA VAL A 103 -1.34 14.97 -0.61
C VAL A 103 -0.49 15.61 0.48
N VAL A 104 -0.91 16.76 1.02
CA VAL A 104 -0.20 17.43 2.12
C VAL A 104 -0.17 16.56 3.37
N LEU A 105 -1.29 15.94 3.75
CA LEU A 105 -1.37 15.02 4.89
C LEU A 105 -0.43 13.81 4.73
N SER A 106 -0.45 13.20 3.54
CA SER A 106 0.41 12.05 3.23
C SER A 106 1.89 12.44 3.26
N ALA A 107 2.25 13.58 2.66
CA ALA A 107 3.62 14.09 2.67
C ALA A 107 4.10 14.43 4.08
N ALA A 108 3.28 15.10 4.89
CA ALA A 108 3.60 15.42 6.28
C ALA A 108 3.78 14.15 7.12
N THR A 109 2.96 13.12 6.90
CA THR A 109 3.08 11.84 7.59
C THR A 109 4.37 11.13 7.22
N VAL A 110 4.68 11.03 5.93
CA VAL A 110 5.93 10.41 5.46
C VAL A 110 7.14 11.18 5.97
N TYR A 111 7.09 12.51 5.97
CA TYR A 111 8.13 13.35 6.56
C TYR A 111 8.36 13.02 8.04
N ALA A 112 7.31 12.95 8.84
CA ALA A 112 7.42 12.60 10.25
C ALA A 112 7.99 11.18 10.44
N MET A 113 7.54 10.20 9.65
CA MET A 113 7.94 8.79 9.80
C MET A 113 9.37 8.52 9.35
N HIS A 114 9.87 9.25 8.35
CA HIS A 114 11.13 8.93 7.69
C HIS A 114 12.23 9.99 7.74
N PHE A 115 11.86 11.27 7.82
CA PHE A 115 12.80 12.39 7.65
C PHE A 115 12.94 13.26 8.90
N HIS A 116 12.06 13.14 9.90
CA HIS A 116 12.19 13.84 11.18
C HIS A 116 13.23 13.13 12.05
N ASN A 117 14.39 13.75 12.30
CA ASN A 117 15.49 13.17 13.10
C ASN A 117 15.87 11.74 12.65
N PRO A 118 16.39 11.57 11.41
CA PRO A 118 16.71 10.24 10.88
C PRO A 118 17.85 9.60 11.68
N ASP A 119 17.63 8.37 12.16
CA ASP A 119 18.60 7.56 12.92
C ASP A 119 18.96 6.24 12.22
N LYS A 120 18.17 5.85 11.23
CA LYS A 120 18.34 4.61 10.49
C LYS A 120 18.17 4.86 9.01
N LEU A 121 19.27 4.74 8.25
CA LEU A 121 19.25 4.89 6.79
C LEU A 121 19.31 3.55 6.06
N CYS A 122 19.21 2.43 6.77
CA CYS A 122 19.39 1.11 6.18
C CYS A 122 18.30 0.13 6.58
N THR A 123 17.80 -0.64 5.62
CA THR A 123 16.88 -1.73 5.89
C THR A 123 17.66 -3.00 6.23
N THR A 124 17.44 -3.51 7.44
CA THR A 124 18.00 -4.76 7.95
C THR A 124 16.90 -5.76 8.25
N LEU A 125 17.26 -6.98 8.65
CA LEU A 125 16.28 -7.94 9.13
C LEU A 125 15.93 -7.75 10.60
N THR A 126 14.67 -8.03 10.93
CA THR A 126 14.17 -8.23 12.29
C THR A 126 14.65 -9.57 12.86
N LYS A 127 14.25 -9.89 14.10
CA LYS A 127 14.65 -11.15 14.76
C LYS A 127 13.98 -12.36 14.09
N GLU A 128 12.76 -12.20 13.58
CA GLU A 128 12.03 -13.24 12.85
C GLU A 128 12.39 -13.26 11.35
N GLY A 129 13.33 -12.42 10.90
CA GLY A 129 13.86 -12.42 9.54
C GLY A 129 13.05 -11.61 8.53
N HIS A 130 12.25 -10.64 8.99
CA HIS A 130 11.45 -9.74 8.15
C HIS A 130 12.20 -8.44 7.84
N LEU A 131 11.87 -7.76 6.73
CA LEU A 131 12.51 -6.49 6.42
C LEU A 131 12.04 -5.40 7.40
N ASN A 132 12.99 -4.73 8.03
CA ASN A 132 12.73 -3.63 8.93
C ASN A 132 12.97 -2.30 8.20
N TRP A 133 12.03 -1.89 7.33
CA TRP A 133 12.07 -0.61 6.61
C TRP A 133 11.05 0.41 7.12
N ALA A 134 10.20 0.02 8.07
CA ALA A 134 8.99 0.74 8.46
C ALA A 134 9.21 2.22 8.79
N ARG A 135 10.33 2.54 9.44
CA ARG A 135 10.70 3.88 9.89
C ARG A 135 12.21 4.04 9.89
N THR A 136 12.62 5.25 9.56
CA THR A 136 14.03 5.68 9.50
C THR A 136 14.36 6.80 10.49
N SER A 137 13.34 7.27 11.22
CA SER A 137 13.40 8.32 12.24
C SER A 137 13.47 7.77 13.66
N ASP A 138 14.19 8.47 14.55
CA ASP A 138 14.27 8.11 15.96
C ASP A 138 12.95 8.45 16.69
N TRP A 139 12.23 7.40 17.03
CA TRP A 139 11.03 7.46 17.87
C TRP A 139 11.20 6.65 19.17
N SER A 140 12.44 6.39 19.61
CA SER A 140 12.77 5.59 20.79
C SER A 140 12.15 6.14 22.09
N HIS A 141 11.93 7.45 22.14
CA HIS A 141 11.29 8.16 23.25
C HIS A 141 9.76 8.07 23.25
N ILE A 142 9.14 7.51 22.20
CA ILE A 142 7.69 7.37 22.09
C ILE A 142 7.25 5.99 22.57
N PRO A 143 6.20 5.91 23.43
CA PRO A 143 5.66 4.63 23.88
C PRO A 143 5.30 3.70 22.72
N LEU A 144 5.59 2.41 22.86
CA LEU A 144 5.26 1.36 21.89
C LEU A 144 3.77 1.40 21.46
N THR A 145 2.87 1.79 22.36
CA THR A 145 1.43 1.94 22.07
C THR A 145 1.12 3.07 21.08
N ARG A 146 1.86 4.19 21.11
CA ARG A 146 1.74 5.26 20.11
C ARG A 146 2.36 4.86 18.79
N ILE A 147 3.44 4.08 18.82
CA ILE A 147 4.07 3.50 17.64
C ILE A 147 3.08 2.57 16.91
N SER A 148 2.40 1.68 17.65
CA SER A 148 1.40 0.79 17.06
C SER A 148 0.21 1.59 16.49
N MET A 149 -0.25 2.64 17.16
CA MET A 149 -1.28 3.54 16.63
C MET A 149 -0.87 4.20 15.30
N GLY A 150 0.43 4.40 15.04
CA GLY A 150 0.93 4.90 13.77
C GLY A 150 0.58 3.99 12.57
N TYR A 151 0.62 2.67 12.74
CA TYR A 151 0.22 1.73 11.68
C TYR A 151 -1.29 1.79 11.40
N TYR A 152 -2.13 1.89 12.44
CA TYR A 152 -3.58 2.04 12.28
C TYR A 152 -3.94 3.38 11.63
N TYR A 153 -3.27 4.46 12.04
CA TYR A 153 -3.40 5.76 11.41
C TYR A 153 -3.02 5.69 9.92
N TRP A 154 -1.92 5.02 9.58
CA TRP A 154 -1.49 4.89 8.20
C TRP A 154 -2.47 4.05 7.36
N ALA A 155 -2.95 2.93 7.89
CA ALA A 155 -3.99 2.14 7.26
C ALA A 155 -5.25 2.99 7.01
N PHE A 156 -5.64 3.84 7.96
CA PHE A 156 -6.74 4.79 7.79
C PHE A 156 -6.46 5.80 6.66
N VAL A 157 -5.26 6.38 6.59
CA VAL A 157 -4.87 7.28 5.48
C VAL A 157 -4.92 6.60 4.11
N ILE A 158 -4.60 5.31 4.05
CA ILE A 158 -4.67 4.54 2.81
C ILE A 158 -6.12 4.27 2.39
N PHE A 159 -6.99 3.85 3.31
CA PHE A 159 -8.35 3.40 2.97
C PHE A 159 -9.41 4.47 3.00
N LEU A 160 -9.23 5.58 3.74
CA LEU A 160 -10.28 6.58 3.89
C LEU A 160 -10.78 7.13 2.55
N PRO A 161 -9.94 7.44 1.54
CA PRO A 161 -10.45 7.93 0.25
C PRO A 161 -11.41 6.94 -0.41
N LEU A 162 -11.11 5.64 -0.34
CA LEU A 162 -12.00 4.60 -0.84
C LEU A 162 -13.27 4.53 0.02
N LEU A 163 -13.18 4.47 1.34
CA LEU A 163 -14.36 4.36 2.21
C LEU A 163 -15.30 5.57 2.09
N TYR A 164 -14.76 6.77 1.94
CA TYR A 164 -15.52 8.01 1.94
C TYR A 164 -16.11 8.34 0.56
N LEU A 165 -15.33 8.16 -0.51
CA LEU A 165 -15.73 8.56 -1.86
C LEU A 165 -16.30 7.39 -2.70
N TRP A 166 -16.27 6.16 -2.21
CA TRP A 166 -16.80 5.03 -2.99
C TRP A 166 -18.33 5.05 -3.02
N ASN A 167 -18.90 5.28 -4.20
CA ASN A 167 -20.35 5.36 -4.44
C ASN A 167 -20.93 4.10 -5.12
N ARG A 168 -20.30 2.94 -4.94
CA ARG A 168 -20.77 1.65 -5.46
C ARG A 168 -20.94 0.66 -4.30
N SER A 169 -21.18 -0.61 -4.62
CA SER A 169 -21.33 -1.68 -3.63
C SER A 169 -20.27 -1.62 -2.53
N LEU A 170 -20.69 -1.36 -1.29
CA LEU A 170 -19.83 -1.44 -0.12
C LEU A 170 -19.44 -2.88 0.20
N LEU A 171 -20.24 -3.87 -0.24
CA LEU A 171 -19.89 -5.28 -0.11
C LEU A 171 -18.64 -5.61 -0.92
N PHE A 172 -18.49 -5.04 -2.11
CA PHE A 172 -17.29 -5.24 -2.92
C PHE A 172 -16.06 -4.59 -2.28
N LEU A 173 -16.22 -3.40 -1.69
CA LEU A 173 -15.15 -2.75 -0.94
C LEU A 173 -14.79 -3.53 0.34
N ALA A 174 -15.77 -4.11 1.03
CA ALA A 174 -15.56 -5.01 2.16
C ALA A 174 -14.80 -6.27 1.73
N ALA A 175 -15.14 -6.87 0.58
CA ALA A 175 -14.42 -8.02 0.04
C ALA A 175 -12.93 -7.69 -0.23
N LEU A 176 -12.65 -6.51 -0.81
CA LEU A 176 -11.28 -6.03 -1.06
C LEU A 176 -10.47 -5.85 0.23
N THR A 177 -11.11 -5.50 1.34
CA THR A 177 -10.45 -5.10 2.59
C THR A 177 -10.43 -6.16 3.68
N THR A 178 -11.32 -7.18 3.63
CA THR A 178 -11.48 -8.18 4.70
C THR A 178 -10.23 -9.02 4.91
N LEU A 179 -9.75 -9.71 3.86
CA LEU A 179 -8.56 -10.54 3.98
C LEU A 179 -7.35 -9.67 4.34
N PRO A 180 -7.11 -8.52 3.69
CA PRO A 180 -6.03 -7.66 4.12
C PRO A 180 -6.10 -7.15 5.56
N ALA A 181 -7.30 -6.91 6.12
CA ALA A 181 -7.47 -6.56 7.52
C ALA A 181 -7.04 -7.70 8.46
N ILE A 182 -7.37 -8.95 8.11
CA ILE A 182 -6.88 -10.14 8.83
C ILE A 182 -5.36 -10.22 8.77
N GLY A 183 -4.79 -10.01 7.57
CA GLY A 183 -3.35 -9.93 7.38
C GLY A 183 -2.73 -8.88 8.28
N PHE A 184 -3.21 -7.63 8.21
CA PHE A 184 -2.75 -6.52 9.02
C PHE A 184 -2.76 -6.85 10.53
N TYR A 185 -3.86 -7.42 11.03
CA TYR A 185 -3.96 -7.83 12.44
C TYR A 185 -2.89 -8.88 12.81
N TYR A 186 -2.71 -9.91 11.98
CA TYR A 186 -1.66 -10.91 12.17
C TYR A 186 -0.26 -10.30 12.13
N GLY A 187 -0.02 -9.33 11.23
CA GLY A 187 1.23 -8.59 11.13
C GLY A 187 1.58 -7.80 12.39
N GLN A 188 0.58 -7.31 13.13
CA GLN A 188 0.79 -6.63 14.42
C GLN A 188 1.16 -7.60 15.56
N THR A 189 0.88 -8.91 15.40
CA THR A 189 1.27 -9.94 16.39
C THR A 189 2.65 -10.53 16.16
N THR A 190 3.34 -10.11 15.09
CA THR A 190 4.69 -10.56 14.69
C THR A 190 5.61 -9.35 14.51
N ASP A 191 6.91 -9.55 14.27
CA ASP A 191 7.79 -8.43 13.90
C ASP A 191 7.68 -8.04 12.41
N SER A 192 6.67 -8.59 11.71
CA SER A 192 6.39 -8.40 10.28
C SER A 192 5.50 -7.20 9.92
N GLY A 193 5.20 -6.31 10.87
CA GLY A 193 4.22 -5.24 10.71
C GLY A 193 4.40 -4.36 9.48
N ALA A 194 5.62 -4.24 8.95
CA ALA A 194 5.90 -3.58 7.68
C ALA A 194 5.75 -4.51 6.47
N SER A 195 6.22 -5.75 6.51
CA SER A 195 6.16 -6.66 5.35
C SER A 195 4.77 -7.28 5.10
N ILE A 196 3.80 -7.08 6.00
CA ILE A 196 2.43 -7.57 5.86
C ILE A 196 1.66 -6.94 4.67
N TRP A 197 2.09 -5.76 4.19
CA TRP A 197 1.47 -5.07 3.04
C TRP A 197 1.45 -5.91 1.76
N CYS A 198 2.35 -6.88 1.63
CA CYS A 198 2.34 -7.82 0.51
C CYS A 198 1.06 -8.65 0.42
N TYR A 199 0.51 -9.03 1.57
CA TYR A 199 -0.77 -9.73 1.65
C TYR A 199 -1.90 -8.81 1.17
N TYR A 200 -1.82 -7.53 1.56
CA TYR A 200 -2.75 -6.50 1.16
C TYR A 200 -2.82 -6.36 -0.37
N THR A 201 -1.69 -6.11 -1.02
CA THR A 201 -1.60 -5.88 -2.46
C THR A 201 -2.05 -7.10 -3.25
N SER A 202 -1.58 -8.31 -2.89
CA SER A 202 -1.87 -9.55 -3.62
C SER A 202 -3.38 -9.86 -3.65
N TRP A 203 -4.02 -9.85 -2.49
CA TRP A 203 -5.44 -10.20 -2.38
C TRP A 203 -6.35 -9.15 -3.00
N SER A 204 -6.05 -7.88 -2.75
CA SER A 204 -6.82 -6.78 -3.34
C SER A 204 -6.72 -6.80 -4.86
N SER A 205 -5.54 -7.11 -5.42
CA SER A 205 -5.34 -7.28 -6.86
C SER A 205 -6.17 -8.41 -7.43
N ALA A 206 -6.14 -9.58 -6.80
CA ALA A 206 -6.89 -10.76 -7.25
C ALA A 206 -8.40 -10.52 -7.22
N ILE A 207 -8.93 -9.96 -6.12
CA ILE A 207 -10.35 -9.68 -5.96
C ILE A 207 -10.82 -8.60 -6.94
N ALA A 208 -10.03 -7.53 -7.13
CA ALA A 208 -10.36 -6.48 -8.08
C ALA A 208 -10.38 -7.01 -9.52
N ALA A 209 -9.38 -7.77 -9.93
CA ALA A 209 -9.32 -8.38 -11.26
C ALA A 209 -10.47 -9.38 -11.48
N LEU A 210 -10.76 -10.23 -10.50
CA LEU A 210 -11.91 -11.15 -10.56
C LEU A 210 -13.23 -10.37 -10.66
N GLY A 211 -13.39 -9.31 -9.87
CA GLY A 211 -14.59 -8.47 -9.92
C GLY A 211 -14.80 -7.84 -11.30
N LEU A 212 -13.72 -7.37 -11.93
CA LEU A 212 -13.77 -6.85 -13.30
C LEU A 212 -14.18 -7.94 -14.30
N PHE A 213 -13.54 -9.11 -14.22
CA PHE A 213 -13.88 -10.26 -15.06
C PHE A 213 -15.36 -10.65 -14.94
N LEU A 214 -15.87 -10.80 -13.72
CA LEU A 214 -17.28 -11.16 -13.48
C LEU A 214 -18.25 -10.14 -14.08
N LYS A 215 -17.91 -8.85 -14.00
CA LYS A 215 -18.72 -7.78 -14.60
C LYS A 215 -18.67 -7.83 -16.12
N GLN A 216 -17.49 -7.94 -16.71
CA GLN A 216 -17.32 -7.97 -18.18
C GLN A 216 -17.92 -9.22 -18.81
N ALA A 217 -17.87 -10.36 -18.13
CA ALA A 217 -18.50 -11.61 -18.55
C ALA A 217 -20.04 -11.61 -18.36
N GLY A 218 -20.62 -10.57 -17.75
CA GLY A 218 -22.05 -10.49 -17.48
C GLY A 218 -22.54 -11.49 -16.43
N ILE A 219 -21.63 -12.10 -15.65
CA ILE A 219 -21.96 -13.11 -14.63
C ILE A 219 -22.53 -12.44 -13.39
N TYR A 220 -21.89 -11.35 -12.92
CA TYR A 220 -22.30 -10.64 -11.73
C TYR A 220 -21.83 -9.19 -11.76
N ASP A 221 -22.73 -8.24 -11.49
CA ASP A 221 -22.36 -6.82 -11.39
C ASP A 221 -21.90 -6.48 -9.97
N VAL A 222 -20.62 -6.72 -9.70
CA VAL A 222 -20.00 -6.43 -8.40
C VAL A 222 -20.11 -4.96 -7.97
N LEU A 223 -20.34 -4.02 -8.89
CA LEU A 223 -20.45 -2.59 -8.57
C LEU A 223 -21.89 -2.19 -8.22
N ARG A 224 -22.87 -3.05 -8.48
CA ARG A 224 -24.28 -2.76 -8.18
C ARG A 224 -24.47 -2.70 -6.66
N ALA A 225 -24.93 -1.55 -6.17
CA ALA A 225 -25.39 -1.46 -4.79
C ALA A 225 -26.66 -2.31 -4.63
N PRO A 226 -26.83 -3.02 -3.49
CA PRO A 226 -28.08 -3.71 -3.20
C PRO A 226 -29.28 -2.75 -3.20
#